data_AF-A0A174ZVM4-F1
#
_entry.id   AF-A0A174ZVM4-F1
#
_cell.length_a   1.000
_cell.length_b   1.000
_cell.length_c   1.000
_cell.angle_alpha   90.00
_cell.angle_beta   90.00
_cell.angle_gamma   90.00
#
_symmetry.space_group_name_H-M   'P 1'
#
loop_
_entity.id
_entity.type
_entity.pdbx_description
1 polymer ?
#
loop_
_entity_poly.entity_id
_entity_poly.type
_entity_poly.pdbx_seq_one_letter_code
_entity_poly.pdbx_strand_id
1 'polypeptide(L)'
;MWLVFEIVAVTLWLTKDNLFYLLNFSYIGSAIALGLLLFQLNYRHARRIGFIRYITFTASLVFVGALFLCHVENIEQIMFWAFLVGNILYYAIGIILAFAFRDNRAFCKYICPITVFLKPMSYFSLLRVKCDKERCVSCGKCKRVCPMNVDVTDNSRKRENGTECILCMECVKACPKKAL
;
A
#
# COMPACT_ATOMS: atom_id res chain seq x y z
N MET A 1 -15.25 -7.83 4.13
CA MET A 1 -14.56 -6.51 4.20
C MET A 1 -15.37 -5.41 3.54
N TRP A 2 -15.81 -5.55 2.28
CA TRP A 2 -16.66 -4.55 1.60
C TRP A 2 -17.91 -4.15 2.41
N LEU A 3 -18.69 -5.14 2.86
CA LEU A 3 -19.90 -4.92 3.67
C LEU A 3 -19.66 -4.11 4.96
N VAL A 4 -18.48 -4.24 5.57
CA VAL A 4 -18.14 -3.48 6.79
C VAL A 4 -17.99 -2.00 6.47
N PHE A 5 -17.33 -1.68 5.34
CA PHE A 5 -17.18 -0.30 4.89
C PHE A 5 -18.52 0.32 4.49
N GLU A 6 -19.40 -0.42 3.81
CA GLU A 6 -20.74 0.03 3.47
C GLU A 6 -21.62 0.31 4.70
N ILE A 7 -21.58 -0.56 5.71
CA ILE A 7 -22.33 -0.34 6.96
C ILE A 7 -21.86 0.93 7.66
N VAL A 8 -20.55 1.17 7.73
CA VAL A 8 -19.98 2.40 8.29
C VAL A 8 -20.37 3.62 7.45
N ALA A 9 -20.36 3.50 6.13
CA ALA A 9 -20.74 4.56 5.20
C ALA A 9 -22.19 5.02 5.44
N VAL A 10 -23.13 4.09 5.47
CA VAL A 10 -24.56 4.35 5.70
C VAL A 10 -24.80 4.91 7.09
N THR A 11 -24.12 4.37 8.11
CA THR A 11 -24.28 4.84 9.50
C THR A 11 -23.78 6.27 9.67
N LEU A 12 -22.63 6.61 9.09
CA LEU A 12 -22.09 7.98 9.14
C LEU A 12 -22.93 8.96 8.33
N TRP A 13 -23.47 8.53 7.19
CA TRP A 13 -24.39 9.33 6.41
C TRP A 13 -25.65 9.67 7.20
N LEU A 14 -26.29 8.67 7.82
CA LEU A 14 -27.51 8.87 8.61
C LEU A 14 -27.28 9.69 9.89
N THR A 15 -26.09 9.63 10.49
CA THR A 15 -25.79 10.34 11.75
C THR A 15 -25.25 11.75 11.55
N LYS A 16 -24.63 12.04 10.41
CA LYS A 16 -24.05 13.35 10.09
C LYS A 16 -24.82 14.13 9.03
N ASP A 17 -25.86 13.51 8.46
CA ASP A 17 -26.69 14.02 7.37
C ASP A 17 -25.86 14.57 6.19
N ASN A 18 -24.68 13.97 5.99
CA ASN A 18 -23.69 14.45 5.05
C ASN A 18 -23.31 13.31 4.11
N LEU A 19 -23.72 13.47 2.85
CA LEU A 19 -23.49 12.52 1.75
C LEU A 19 -22.00 12.22 1.52
N PHE A 20 -21.11 13.11 1.97
CA PHE A 20 -19.67 12.91 1.94
C PHE A 20 -19.25 11.57 2.52
N TYR A 21 -19.78 11.20 3.69
CA TYR A 21 -19.36 9.98 4.36
C TYR A 21 -19.82 8.72 3.63
N LEU A 22 -21.00 8.76 3.00
CA LEU A 22 -21.50 7.64 2.21
C LEU A 22 -20.57 7.33 1.03
N LEU A 23 -20.32 8.35 0.21
CA LEU A 23 -19.53 8.21 -1.02
C LEU A 23 -18.08 7.80 -0.72
N ASN A 24 -17.49 8.35 0.34
CA ASN A 24 -16.10 8.09 0.70
C ASN A 24 -15.87 6.64 1.17
N PHE A 25 -16.67 6.18 2.13
CA PHE A 25 -16.50 4.85 2.72
C PHE A 25 -16.94 3.73 1.76
N SER A 26 -18.02 3.93 0.99
CA SER A 26 -18.45 2.99 -0.06
C SER A 26 -17.37 2.82 -1.15
N TYR A 27 -16.76 3.94 -1.57
CA TYR A 27 -15.69 3.93 -2.55
C TYR A 27 -14.43 3.19 -2.06
N ILE A 28 -13.94 3.52 -0.86
CA ILE A 28 -12.77 2.85 -0.24
C ILE A 28 -13.03 1.35 -0.12
N GLY A 29 -14.22 0.96 0.35
CA GLY A 29 -14.62 -0.43 0.47
C GLY A 29 -14.53 -1.15 -0.87
N SER A 30 -15.10 -0.55 -1.91
CA SER A 30 -15.15 -1.10 -3.28
C SER A 30 -13.77 -1.27 -3.90
N ALA A 31 -12.90 -0.27 -3.72
CA ALA A 31 -11.55 -0.32 -4.24
C ALA A 31 -10.68 -1.37 -3.53
N ILE A 32 -10.83 -1.55 -2.21
CA ILE A 32 -10.14 -2.61 -1.46
C ILE A 32 -10.64 -4.00 -1.88
N ALA A 33 -11.95 -4.15 -2.09
CA ALA A 33 -12.54 -5.41 -2.55
C ALA A 33 -12.00 -5.80 -3.94
N LEU A 34 -11.96 -4.85 -4.87
CA LEU A 34 -11.38 -5.06 -6.20
C LEU A 34 -9.87 -5.36 -6.12
N GLY A 35 -9.13 -4.66 -5.27
CA GLY A 35 -7.71 -4.93 -5.04
C GLY A 35 -7.44 -6.33 -4.47
N LEU A 36 -8.29 -6.82 -3.55
CA LEU A 36 -8.22 -8.18 -3.02
C LEU A 36 -8.57 -9.23 -4.08
N LEU A 37 -9.55 -8.96 -4.94
CA LEU A 37 -9.90 -9.82 -6.07
C LEU A 37 -8.73 -9.94 -7.06
N LEU A 38 -8.13 -8.81 -7.43
CA LEU A 38 -6.95 -8.78 -8.30
C LEU A 38 -5.75 -9.49 -7.65
N PHE A 39 -5.60 -9.40 -6.32
CA PHE A 39 -4.57 -10.14 -5.58
C PHE A 39 -4.71 -11.67 -5.71
N GLN A 40 -5.93 -12.19 -5.86
CA GLN A 40 -6.14 -13.62 -6.08
C GLN A 40 -5.67 -14.08 -7.46
N LEU A 41 -5.47 -13.18 -8.42
CA LEU A 41 -5.10 -13.50 -9.81
C LEU A 41 -3.58 -13.67 -10.05
N ASN A 42 -2.78 -13.74 -8.99
CA ASN A 42 -1.36 -14.18 -8.98
C ASN A 42 -0.44 -13.64 -10.10
N TYR A 43 -0.49 -12.35 -10.41
CA TYR A 43 0.40 -11.71 -11.36
C TYR A 43 1.73 -11.27 -10.71
N ARG A 44 2.86 -11.54 -11.38
CA ARG A 44 4.22 -11.18 -10.91
C ARG A 44 5.09 -10.50 -12.00
N HIS A 45 5.54 -9.26 -11.77
CA HIS A 45 6.86 -8.68 -12.13
C HIS A 45 7.00 -7.23 -11.63
N ALA A 46 8.21 -6.75 -11.32
CA ALA A 46 8.38 -5.40 -10.74
C ALA A 46 9.69 -4.69 -11.09
N ARG A 47 9.59 -3.41 -11.48
CA ARG A 47 10.69 -2.46 -11.75
C ARG A 47 10.71 -1.32 -10.71
N ARG A 48 11.87 -0.73 -10.45
CA ARG A 48 12.18 0.13 -9.29
C ARG A 48 11.70 1.59 -9.44
N ILE A 49 10.37 1.83 -9.41
CA ILE A 49 9.79 3.20 -9.44
C ILE A 49 9.25 3.60 -8.05
N GLY A 50 10.13 3.58 -7.05
CA GLY A 50 9.76 3.84 -5.66
C GLY A 50 9.66 5.32 -5.27
N PHE A 51 9.95 6.25 -6.19
CA PHE A 51 9.95 7.71 -5.92
C PHE A 51 8.55 8.33 -6.04
N ILE A 52 7.66 7.74 -6.84
CA ILE A 52 6.30 8.24 -7.08
C ILE A 52 5.54 8.46 -5.76
N ARG A 53 5.63 7.54 -4.80
CA ARG A 53 5.00 7.71 -3.47
C ARG A 53 5.45 8.96 -2.69
N TYR A 54 6.69 9.42 -2.87
CA TYR A 54 7.17 10.63 -2.22
C TYR A 54 6.64 11.87 -2.93
N ILE A 55 6.54 11.82 -4.26
CA ILE A 55 5.91 12.87 -5.06
C ILE A 55 4.44 13.01 -4.65
N THR A 56 3.68 11.91 -4.64
CA THR A 56 2.25 11.95 -4.30
C THR A 56 2.03 12.48 -2.88
N PHE A 57 2.81 11.99 -1.91
CA PHE A 57 2.74 12.47 -0.53
C PHE A 57 3.06 13.97 -0.41
N THR A 58 4.14 14.43 -1.04
CA THR A 58 4.57 15.84 -0.97
C THR A 58 3.56 16.74 -1.67
N ALA A 59 3.05 16.34 -2.84
CA ALA A 59 2.04 17.09 -3.57
C ALA A 59 0.75 17.24 -2.76
N SER A 60 0.28 16.18 -2.10
CA SER A 60 -0.89 16.24 -1.21
C SER A 60 -0.65 17.18 -0.03
N LEU A 61 0.53 17.13 0.59
CA LEU A 61 0.87 17.97 1.74
C LEU A 61 0.95 19.45 1.34
N VAL A 62 1.59 19.77 0.22
CA VAL A 62 1.67 21.13 -0.33
C VAL A 62 0.29 21.66 -0.70
N PHE A 63 -0.55 20.84 -1.34
CA PHE A 63 -1.90 21.24 -1.72
C PHE A 63 -2.75 21.60 -0.49
N VAL A 64 -2.77 20.72 0.52
CA VAL A 64 -3.50 20.98 1.77
C VAL A 64 -2.93 22.19 2.50
N GLY A 65 -1.60 22.28 2.63
CA GLY A 65 -0.93 23.41 3.28
C GLY A 65 -1.22 24.75 2.60
N ALA A 66 -1.24 24.79 1.26
CA ALA A 66 -1.56 25.99 0.50
C ALA A 66 -3.01 26.44 0.71
N LEU A 67 -3.97 25.51 0.78
CA LEU A 67 -5.38 25.85 1.05
C LEU A 67 -5.56 26.51 2.43
N PHE A 68 -4.85 26.00 3.45
CA PHE A 68 -4.87 26.60 4.79
C PHE A 68 -4.20 27.98 4.85
N LEU A 69 -3.08 28.16 4.15
CA LEU A 69 -2.35 29.44 4.15
C LEU A 69 -3.07 30.55 3.38
N CYS A 70 -3.79 30.21 2.32
CA CYS A 70 -4.53 31.18 1.48
C CYS A 70 -5.90 31.58 2.04
N HIS A 71 -6.31 31.06 3.21
CA HIS A 71 -7.55 31.42 3.92
C HIS A 71 -8.80 31.50 3.03
N VAL A 72 -8.98 30.50 2.16
CA VAL A 72 -10.08 30.48 1.18
C VAL A 72 -11.43 30.31 1.90
N GLU A 73 -12.44 31.09 1.55
CA GLU A 73 -13.75 31.03 2.23
C GLU A 73 -14.50 29.71 1.98
N ASN A 74 -14.20 28.99 0.88
CA ASN A 74 -14.86 27.76 0.46
C ASN A 74 -13.97 26.49 0.61
N ILE A 75 -13.19 26.38 1.70
CA ILE A 75 -12.26 25.26 1.91
C ILE A 75 -12.96 23.90 1.88
N GLU A 76 -14.12 23.76 2.52
CA GLU A 76 -14.81 22.47 2.64
C GLU A 76 -15.20 21.88 1.29
N GLN A 77 -15.76 22.71 0.40
CA GLN A 77 -16.21 22.27 -0.91
C GLN A 77 -15.04 22.00 -1.87
N ILE A 78 -13.98 22.79 -1.80
CA ILE A 78 -12.76 22.57 -2.59
C ILE A 78 -12.06 21.28 -2.14
N MET A 79 -11.95 21.06 -0.82
CA MET A 79 -11.37 19.83 -0.28
C MET A 79 -12.21 18.61 -0.64
N PHE A 80 -13.54 18.72 -0.66
CA PHE A 80 -14.43 17.64 -1.10
C PHE A 80 -14.13 17.20 -2.54
N TRP A 81 -14.14 18.14 -3.49
CA TRP A 81 -13.90 17.84 -4.90
C TRP A 81 -12.47 17.37 -5.15
N ALA A 82 -11.49 18.00 -4.52
CA ALA A 82 -10.09 17.60 -4.63
C ALA A 82 -9.85 16.19 -4.05
N PHE A 83 -10.49 15.86 -2.93
CA PHE A 83 -10.41 14.53 -2.35
C PHE A 83 -11.07 13.49 -3.26
N LEU A 84 -12.27 13.77 -3.78
CA LEU A 84 -13.01 12.85 -4.64
C LEU A 84 -12.25 12.59 -5.96
N VAL A 85 -11.87 13.64 -6.68
CA VAL A 85 -11.12 13.55 -7.94
C VAL A 85 -9.74 12.93 -7.69
N GLY A 86 -9.05 13.36 -6.63
CA GLY A 86 -7.75 12.83 -6.25
C GLY A 86 -7.78 11.33 -5.97
N ASN A 87 -8.78 10.84 -5.25
CA ASN A 87 -8.96 9.41 -4.99
C ASN A 87 -9.29 8.64 -6.27
N ILE A 88 -10.21 9.13 -7.09
CA ILE A 88 -10.55 8.50 -8.38
C ILE A 88 -9.29 8.33 -9.24
N LEU A 89 -8.52 9.39 -9.42
CA LEU A 89 -7.25 9.35 -10.17
C LEU A 89 -6.26 8.39 -9.52
N TYR A 90 -6.11 8.45 -8.21
CA TYR A 90 -5.18 7.63 -7.45
C TYR A 90 -5.44 6.12 -7.61
N TYR A 91 -6.69 5.67 -7.48
CA TYR A 91 -7.04 4.27 -7.68
C TYR A 91 -7.05 3.87 -9.16
N ALA A 92 -7.45 4.77 -10.07
CA ALA A 92 -7.37 4.51 -11.51
C ALA A 92 -5.92 4.24 -11.94
N ILE A 93 -4.97 5.09 -11.52
CA ILE A 93 -3.53 4.88 -11.74
C ILE A 93 -3.08 3.57 -11.08
N GLY A 94 -3.55 3.28 -9.86
CA GLY A 94 -3.30 2.02 -9.17
C GLY A 94 -3.69 0.78 -9.96
N ILE A 95 -4.90 0.76 -10.51
CA ILE A 95 -5.43 -0.36 -11.32
C ILE A 95 -4.64 -0.48 -12.63
N ILE A 96 -4.38 0.64 -13.31
CA ILE A 96 -3.57 0.68 -14.53
C ILE A 96 -2.17 0.10 -14.26
N LEU A 97 -1.51 0.51 -13.17
CA LEU A 97 -0.20 -0.02 -12.80
C LEU A 97 -0.24 -1.50 -12.42
N ALA A 98 -1.29 -1.96 -11.74
CA ALA A 98 -1.45 -3.37 -11.40
C ALA A 98 -1.54 -4.24 -12.66
N PHE A 99 -2.29 -3.79 -13.67
CA PHE A 99 -2.40 -4.47 -14.95
C PHE A 99 -1.11 -4.38 -15.77
N ALA A 100 -0.51 -3.18 -15.85
CA ALA A 100 0.70 -2.93 -16.63
C ALA A 100 1.92 -3.70 -16.10
N PHE A 101 2.12 -3.72 -14.79
CA PHE A 101 3.26 -4.42 -14.19
C PHE A 101 2.99 -5.88 -13.89
N ARG A 102 1.74 -6.35 -14.04
CA ARG A 102 1.34 -7.69 -13.60
C ARG A 102 1.85 -7.91 -12.19
N ASP A 103 1.53 -7.04 -11.25
CA ASP A 103 1.95 -7.18 -9.85
C ASP A 103 0.75 -6.95 -8.94
N ASN A 104 0.38 -8.00 -8.21
CA ASN A 104 -0.74 -7.98 -7.27
C ASN A 104 -0.61 -6.94 -6.16
N ARG A 105 0.61 -6.42 -5.91
CA ARG A 105 0.89 -5.38 -4.91
C ARG A 105 1.48 -4.11 -5.51
N ALA A 106 1.30 -3.88 -6.82
CA ALA A 106 1.82 -2.69 -7.52
C ALA A 106 1.42 -1.39 -6.82
N PHE A 107 0.15 -1.25 -6.44
CA PHE A 107 -0.36 -0.07 -5.76
C PHE A 107 0.38 0.22 -4.46
N CYS A 108 0.51 -0.79 -3.58
CA CYS A 108 1.21 -0.66 -2.30
C CYS A 108 2.71 -0.39 -2.51
N LYS A 109 3.31 -0.95 -3.56
CA LYS A 109 4.74 -0.85 -3.83
C LYS A 109 5.17 0.49 -4.43
N TYR A 110 4.32 1.11 -5.25
CA TYR A 110 4.70 2.28 -6.07
C TYR A 110 4.01 3.58 -5.69
N ILE A 111 2.71 3.53 -5.35
CA ILE A 111 1.89 4.75 -5.23
C ILE A 111 1.49 5.02 -3.77
N CYS A 112 1.34 3.98 -2.95
CA CYS A 112 0.80 4.11 -1.60
C CYS A 112 1.63 5.05 -0.69
N PRO A 113 1.08 6.21 -0.29
CA PRO A 113 1.79 7.19 0.53
C PRO A 113 1.97 6.70 1.97
N ILE A 114 1.13 5.77 2.45
CA ILE A 114 1.26 5.17 3.79
C ILE A 114 2.64 4.50 3.97
N THR A 115 3.22 3.97 2.89
CA THR A 115 4.55 3.35 2.95
C THR A 115 5.67 4.34 3.31
N VAL A 116 5.47 5.64 3.11
CA VAL A 116 6.41 6.69 3.55
C VAL A 116 6.58 6.65 5.07
N PHE A 117 5.49 6.49 5.80
CA PHE A 117 5.50 6.40 7.27
C PHE A 117 5.91 5.02 7.78
N LEU A 118 5.53 3.95 7.07
CA LEU A 118 5.83 2.58 7.51
C LEU A 118 7.30 2.21 7.33
N LYS A 119 8.01 2.81 6.37
CA LYS A 119 9.42 2.49 6.11
C LYS A 119 10.35 2.73 7.31
N PRO A 120 10.35 3.91 7.96
CA PRO A 120 11.13 4.14 9.18
C PRO A 120 10.78 3.13 10.28
N MET A 121 9.48 2.93 10.54
CA MET A 121 9.02 2.00 11.58
C MET A 121 9.47 0.57 11.30
N SER A 122 9.37 0.13 10.05
CA SER A 122 9.82 -1.20 9.60
C SER A 122 11.34 -1.37 9.72
N TYR A 123 12.12 -0.31 9.48
CA TYR A 123 13.57 -0.34 9.71
C TYR A 123 13.93 -0.60 11.18
N PHE A 124 13.19 0.02 12.11
CA PHE A 124 13.37 -0.12 13.55
C PHE A 124 12.66 -1.33 14.17
N SER A 125 11.86 -2.07 13.40
CA SER A 125 11.17 -3.27 13.89
C SER A 125 12.12 -4.25 14.57
N LEU A 126 11.72 -4.72 15.76
CA LEU A 126 12.38 -5.78 16.51
C LEU A 126 12.09 -7.16 15.89
N LEU A 127 10.87 -7.34 15.39
CA LEU A 127 10.43 -8.56 14.73
C LEU A 127 10.87 -8.55 13.27
N ARG A 128 11.79 -9.44 12.91
CA ARG A 128 12.34 -9.57 11.55
C ARG A 128 12.66 -11.03 11.23
N VAL A 129 12.32 -11.45 10.02
CA VAL A 129 12.79 -12.72 9.45
C VAL A 129 14.30 -12.63 9.21
N LYS A 130 15.04 -13.59 9.76
CA LYS A 130 16.49 -13.74 9.63
C LYS A 130 16.80 -15.10 9.02
N CYS A 131 17.74 -15.13 8.09
CA CYS A 131 18.21 -16.36 7.49
C CYS A 131 19.37 -16.96 8.28
N ASP A 132 19.25 -18.23 8.66
CA ASP A 132 20.37 -19.04 9.11
C ASP A 132 21.23 -19.43 7.90
N LYS A 133 22.44 -18.88 7.84
CA LYS A 133 23.35 -19.08 6.70
C LYS A 133 23.90 -20.50 6.60
N GLU A 134 23.98 -21.23 7.71
CA GLU A 134 24.51 -22.60 7.72
C GLU A 134 23.49 -23.58 7.13
N ARG A 135 22.19 -23.34 7.38
CA ARG A 135 21.09 -24.17 6.87
C ARG A 135 20.62 -23.74 5.47
N CYS A 136 20.97 -22.54 5.03
CA CYS A 136 20.52 -21.99 3.76
C CYS A 136 21.31 -22.57 2.58
N VAL A 137 20.60 -23.15 1.62
CA VAL A 137 21.16 -23.69 0.37
C VAL A 137 21.05 -22.73 -0.82
N SER A 138 20.79 -21.45 -0.56
CA SER A 138 20.71 -20.38 -1.59
C SER A 138 19.78 -20.67 -2.78
N CYS A 139 18.72 -21.48 -2.59
CA CYS A 139 17.81 -21.90 -3.67
C CYS A 139 16.91 -20.79 -4.27
N GLY A 140 16.89 -19.59 -3.68
CA GLY A 140 16.12 -18.45 -4.16
C GLY A 140 14.58 -18.57 -4.10
N LYS A 141 14.02 -19.66 -3.55
CA LYS A 141 12.56 -19.85 -3.43
C LYS A 141 11.90 -18.76 -2.58
N CYS A 142 12.54 -18.37 -1.49
CA CYS A 142 12.07 -17.32 -0.59
C CYS A 142 11.95 -15.95 -1.27
N LYS A 143 12.89 -15.58 -2.15
CA LYS A 143 12.84 -14.34 -2.94
C LYS A 143 11.69 -14.38 -3.96
N ARG A 144 11.51 -15.52 -4.64
CA ARG A 144 10.46 -15.70 -5.66
C ARG A 144 9.05 -15.65 -5.08
N VAL A 145 8.83 -16.18 -3.89
CA VAL A 145 7.50 -16.19 -3.26
C VAL A 145 7.16 -14.88 -2.54
N CYS A 146 8.16 -14.03 -2.27
CA CYS A 146 7.94 -12.80 -1.53
C CYS A 146 7.12 -11.79 -2.36
N PRO A 147 5.89 -11.42 -1.95
CA PRO A 147 5.06 -10.47 -2.71
C PRO A 147 5.70 -9.07 -2.76
N MET A 148 6.50 -8.72 -1.76
CA MET A 148 7.17 -7.43 -1.66
C MET A 148 8.59 -7.44 -2.25
N ASN A 149 9.03 -8.58 -2.81
CA ASN A 149 10.36 -8.75 -3.39
C ASN A 149 11.49 -8.37 -2.40
N VAL A 150 11.36 -8.80 -1.14
CA VAL A 150 12.34 -8.57 -0.08
C VAL A 150 13.47 -9.58 -0.21
N ASP A 151 14.71 -9.11 -0.14
CA ASP A 151 15.85 -10.01 0.04
C ASP A 151 15.90 -10.49 1.50
N VAL A 152 15.32 -11.67 1.77
CA VAL A 152 15.33 -12.28 3.10
C VAL A 152 16.62 -13.08 3.39
N THR A 153 17.50 -13.25 2.40
CA THR A 153 18.76 -14.00 2.56
C THR A 153 19.86 -13.15 3.20
N ASP A 154 19.76 -11.83 3.05
CA ASP A 154 20.60 -10.88 3.78
C ASP A 154 19.98 -10.52 5.13
N ASN A 155 20.75 -10.68 6.20
CA ASN A 155 20.37 -10.32 7.58
C ASN A 155 20.64 -8.84 7.90
N SER A 156 21.32 -8.12 7.01
CA SER A 156 21.56 -6.68 7.17
C SER A 156 20.26 -5.89 7.32
N ARG A 157 20.33 -4.82 8.11
CA ARG A 157 19.22 -3.86 8.17
C ARG A 157 18.98 -3.15 6.84
N LYS A 158 20.01 -3.03 6.00
CA LYS A 158 20.02 -2.36 4.70
C LYS A 158 19.73 -3.31 3.52
N ARG A 159 19.26 -4.53 3.78
CA ARG A 159 18.90 -5.51 2.73
C ARG A 159 17.90 -4.94 1.74
N GLU A 160 17.96 -5.42 0.49
CA GLU A 160 17.10 -4.94 -0.58
C GLU A 160 15.62 -5.11 -0.23
N ASN A 161 14.86 -4.02 -0.37
CA ASN A 161 13.45 -3.91 0.01
C ASN A 161 13.14 -4.34 1.46
N GLY A 162 14.13 -4.34 2.36
CA GLY A 162 13.97 -4.81 3.74
C GLY A 162 12.85 -4.11 4.53
N THR A 163 12.66 -2.81 4.28
CA THR A 163 11.61 -1.99 4.92
C THR A 163 10.22 -2.19 4.32
N GLU A 164 10.13 -2.86 3.17
CA GLU A 164 8.86 -3.20 2.51
C GLU A 164 8.27 -4.54 3.02
N CYS A 165 8.96 -5.21 3.96
CA CYS A 165 8.50 -6.47 4.51
C CYS A 165 7.21 -6.29 5.32
N ILE A 166 6.16 -7.01 4.93
CA ILE A 166 4.84 -7.02 5.60
C ILE A 166 4.67 -8.20 6.58
N LEU A 167 5.74 -8.93 6.90
CA LEU A 167 5.72 -10.10 7.80
C LEU A 167 4.64 -11.15 7.47
N CYS A 168 4.35 -11.39 6.19
CA CYS A 168 3.36 -12.39 5.77
C CYS A 168 3.80 -13.85 5.94
N MET A 169 5.08 -14.09 6.28
CA MET A 169 5.69 -15.40 6.52
C MET A 169 5.67 -16.39 5.34
N GLU A 170 5.31 -15.95 4.13
CA GLU A 170 5.29 -16.82 2.94
C GLU A 170 6.66 -17.40 2.60
N CYS A 171 7.73 -16.61 2.83
CA CYS A 171 9.10 -17.05 2.64
C CYS A 171 9.53 -18.17 3.61
N VAL A 172 9.04 -18.15 4.85
CA VAL A 172 9.31 -19.18 5.87
C VAL A 172 8.60 -20.48 5.48
N LYS A 173 7.32 -20.39 5.09
CA LYS A 173 6.52 -21.54 4.63
C LYS A 173 7.11 -22.23 3.40
N ALA A 174 7.62 -21.45 2.44
CA ALA A 174 8.19 -21.99 1.21
C ALA A 174 9.62 -22.53 1.36
N CYS A 175 10.28 -22.33 2.50
CA CYS A 175 11.69 -22.70 2.67
C CYS A 175 11.85 -24.22 2.91
N PRO A 176 12.49 -24.98 2.01
CA PRO A 176 12.60 -26.43 2.14
C PRO A 176 13.50 -26.88 3.30
N LYS A 177 14.40 -26.00 3.77
CA LYS A 177 15.37 -26.29 4.85
C LYS A 177 15.02 -25.59 6.16
N LYS A 178 13.87 -24.90 6.25
CA LYS A 178 13.44 -24.13 7.44
C LYS A 178 14.58 -23.23 7.99
N ALA A 179 15.24 -22.52 7.09
CA ALA A 179 16.39 -21.67 7.38
C ALA A 179 16.03 -20.19 7.58
N LEU A 180 14.74 -19.86 7.76
CA LEU A 180 14.18 -18.51 7.85
C LEU A 180 13.26 -18.37 9.07
#